data_AF-A0AAU3STQ8-F1
#
_entry.id   AF-A0AAU3STQ8-F1
#
_cell.length_a   1.000
_cell.length_b   1.000
_cell.length_c   1.000
_cell.angle_alpha   90.00
_cell.angle_beta   90.00
_cell.angle_gamma   90.00
#
_symmetry.space_group_name_H-M   'P 1'
#
loop_
_entity.id
_entity.type
_entity.pdbx_description
1 polymer ?
#
loop_
_entity_poly.entity_id
_entity_poly.type
_entity_poly.pdbx_seq_one_letter_code
_entity_poly.pdbx_strand_id
1 'polypeptide(L)'
;MVTDEGWDLPAFVKQAKNLSGGRVHFTTLPVERLGRNHGEDINVVDDMKIKRLIAEQIGPKASASPGAPGAASAPPASHEASGEDAPPPPSSPPSPSAPKDGGGIPCVD
;
A
#
# COMPACT_ATOMS: atom_id res chain seq x y z
N MET A 1 16.66 -26.99 -19.65
CA MET A 1 16.22 -26.00 -18.65
C MET A 1 17.09 -24.78 -18.83
N VAL A 2 16.51 -23.60 -19.03
CA VAL A 2 17.26 -22.34 -19.11
C VAL A 2 17.12 -21.67 -17.75
N THR A 3 18.24 -21.50 -17.07
CA THR A 3 18.35 -20.80 -15.78
C THR A 3 19.53 -19.85 -15.88
N ASP A 4 19.36 -18.63 -15.36
CA ASP A 4 20.42 -17.64 -15.31
C ASP A 4 21.66 -18.16 -14.58
N GLU A 5 22.81 -17.75 -15.09
CA GLU A 5 24.09 -18.08 -14.49
C GLU A 5 24.18 -17.45 -13.08
N GLY A 6 24.56 -18.26 -12.09
CA GLY A 6 24.63 -17.84 -10.69
C GLY A 6 23.32 -17.97 -9.91
N TRP A 7 22.24 -18.50 -10.50
CA TRP A 7 20.99 -18.71 -9.78
C TRP A 7 21.00 -20.03 -8.98
N ASP A 8 20.85 -19.95 -7.65
CA ASP A 8 20.64 -21.12 -6.77
C ASP A 8 19.18 -21.58 -6.82
N LEU A 9 18.88 -22.35 -7.87
CA LEU A 9 17.56 -22.92 -8.09
C LEU A 9 17.12 -23.88 -6.97
N PRO A 10 17.96 -24.79 -6.43
CA PRO A 10 17.58 -25.63 -5.29
C PRO A 10 17.16 -24.83 -4.04
N ALA A 11 17.87 -23.75 -3.71
CA ALA A 11 17.46 -22.86 -2.61
C ALA A 11 16.13 -22.16 -2.91
N PHE A 12 15.94 -21.69 -4.14
CA PHE A 12 14.68 -21.09 -4.57
C PHE A 12 13.51 -22.06 -4.45
N VAL A 13 13.65 -23.32 -4.87
CA VAL A 13 12.56 -24.32 -4.79
C VAL A 13 12.10 -24.56 -3.34
N LYS A 14 13.02 -24.54 -2.37
CA LYS A 14 12.67 -24.64 -0.94
C LYS A 14 11.85 -23.42 -0.49
N GLN A 15 12.20 -22.23 -0.95
CA GLN A 15 11.48 -20.99 -0.64
C GLN A 15 10.15 -20.87 -1.39
N ALA A 16 10.08 -21.33 -2.63
CA ALA A 16 8.92 -21.25 -3.52
C ALA A 16 7.71 -22.01 -2.99
N LYS A 17 7.92 -23.09 -2.22
CA LYS A 17 6.83 -23.77 -1.49
C LYS A 17 6.03 -22.83 -0.59
N ASN A 18 6.68 -21.80 -0.01
CA ASN A 18 6.00 -20.78 0.78
C ASN A 18 5.25 -19.74 -0.07
N LEU A 19 5.60 -19.60 -1.35
CA LEU A 19 4.90 -18.72 -2.31
C LEU A 19 3.60 -19.36 -2.80
N SER A 20 3.54 -20.69 -2.91
CA SER A 20 2.32 -21.45 -3.27
C SER A 20 1.21 -21.36 -2.22
N GLY A 21 1.55 -20.98 -0.98
CA GLY A 21 0.64 -20.97 0.18
C GLY A 21 -0.23 -19.73 0.34
N GLY A 22 -0.25 -18.80 -0.62
CA GLY A 22 -1.23 -17.70 -0.67
C GLY A 22 -0.82 -16.38 0.00
N ARG A 23 0.44 -16.20 0.38
CA ARG A 23 0.95 -14.91 0.93
C ARG A 23 1.80 -14.16 -0.10
N VAL A 24 1.22 -13.95 -1.27
CA VAL A 24 1.85 -13.20 -2.36
C VAL A 24 1.06 -11.91 -2.56
N HIS A 25 1.77 -10.79 -2.60
CA HIS A 25 1.18 -9.49 -2.94
C HIS A 25 1.71 -9.05 -4.29
N PHE A 26 0.80 -8.69 -5.19
CA PHE A 26 1.12 -8.10 -6.48
C PHE A 26 0.96 -6.59 -6.37
N THR A 27 1.93 -5.85 -6.87
CA THR A 27 1.87 -4.39 -6.97
C THR A 27 2.44 -3.97 -8.30
N THR A 28 1.79 -3.04 -8.97
CA THR A 28 2.31 -2.43 -10.21
C THR A 28 3.26 -1.30 -9.86
N LEU A 29 4.26 -1.09 -10.71
CA LEU A 29 5.11 0.10 -10.61
C LEU A 29 4.30 1.33 -11.09
N PRO A 30 4.45 2.49 -10.42
CA PRO A 30 3.73 3.69 -10.81
C PRO A 30 4.26 4.24 -12.13
N VAL A 31 3.34 4.55 -13.06
CA VAL A 31 3.66 5.25 -14.32
C VAL A 31 3.39 6.73 -14.12
N GLU A 32 4.37 7.57 -14.45
CA GLU A 32 4.24 9.03 -14.35
C GLU A 32 3.50 9.61 -15.55
N ARG A 33 3.80 9.10 -16.74
CA ARG A 33 3.13 9.47 -18.00
C ARG A 33 3.45 8.46 -19.11
N LEU A 34 2.66 8.52 -20.17
CA LEU A 34 3.01 7.91 -21.44
C LEU A 34 4.03 8.79 -22.18
N GLY A 35 4.93 8.18 -22.94
CA GLY A 35 5.97 8.87 -23.70
C GLY A 35 6.33 8.14 -24.98
N ARG A 36 7.33 8.67 -25.69
CA ARG A 36 7.86 8.10 -26.93
C ARG A 36 9.38 7.99 -26.86
N ASN A 37 9.95 6.85 -27.21
CA ASN A 37 11.41 6.65 -27.30
C ASN A 37 11.75 5.85 -28.55
N HIS A 38 12.67 6.35 -29.38
CA HIS A 38 13.02 5.73 -30.68
C HIS A 38 11.82 5.39 -31.59
N GLY A 39 10.73 6.17 -31.50
CA GLY A 39 9.52 5.95 -32.28
C GLY A 39 8.52 4.99 -31.66
N GLU A 40 8.85 4.37 -30.54
CA GLU A 40 7.99 3.43 -29.80
C GLU A 40 7.32 4.13 -28.61
N ASP A 41 6.09 3.71 -28.30
CA ASP A 41 5.36 4.20 -27.13
C ASP A 41 5.89 3.53 -25.85
N ILE A 42 6.14 4.34 -24.81
CA ILE A 42 6.72 3.88 -23.55
C ILE A 42 5.94 4.37 -22.33
N ASN A 43 6.01 3.61 -21.23
CA ASN A 43 5.63 4.08 -19.92
C ASN A 43 6.83 4.75 -19.25
N VAL A 44 6.75 6.05 -18.98
CA VAL A 44 7.80 6.77 -18.27
C VAL A 44 7.58 6.61 -16.77
N VAL A 45 8.65 6.26 -16.07
CA VAL A 45 8.66 6.04 -14.62
C VAL A 45 9.76 6.86 -13.95
N ASP A 46 9.60 7.13 -12.66
CA ASP A 46 10.65 7.73 -11.83
C ASP A 46 11.47 6.63 -11.14
N ASP A 47 12.77 6.58 -11.45
CA ASP A 47 13.69 5.54 -10.97
C ASP A 47 13.87 5.57 -9.44
N MET A 48 14.00 6.76 -8.84
CA MET A 48 14.20 6.91 -7.40
C MET A 48 12.95 6.52 -6.62
N LYS A 49 11.77 6.89 -7.13
CA LYS A 49 10.46 6.51 -6.56
C LYS A 49 10.26 5.00 -6.60
N ILE A 50 10.59 4.34 -7.71
CA ILE A 50 10.51 2.88 -7.82
C ILE A 50 11.46 2.22 -6.82
N LYS A 51 12.73 2.64 -6.78
CA LYS A 51 13.72 2.08 -5.84
C LYS A 51 13.26 2.19 -4.38
N ARG A 52 12.68 3.34 -4.02
CA ARG A 52 12.10 3.55 -2.70
C ARG A 52 10.92 2.63 -2.42
N LEU A 53 9.99 2.49 -3.37
CA LEU A 53 8.83 1.61 -3.24
C LEU A 53 9.26 0.14 -3.06
N ILE A 54 10.24 -0.31 -3.83
CA ILE A 54 10.82 -1.66 -3.69
C ILE A 54 11.45 -1.84 -2.31
N ALA A 55 12.26 -0.86 -1.85
CA ALA A 55 12.88 -0.93 -0.52
C ALA A 55 11.85 -0.96 0.61
N GLU A 56 10.75 -0.21 0.51
CA GLU A 56 9.66 -0.23 1.47
C GLU A 56 8.92 -1.58 1.51
N GLN A 57 8.75 -2.23 0.35
CA GLN A 57 7.98 -3.46 0.21
C GLN A 57 8.77 -4.73 0.55
N ILE A 58 10.02 -4.83 0.07
CA ILE A 58 10.83 -6.06 0.15
C ILE A 58 12.23 -5.84 0.72
N GLY A 59 12.57 -4.58 1.04
CA GLY A 59 13.86 -4.27 1.65
C GLY A 59 13.98 -4.82 3.08
N PRO A 60 15.21 -4.88 3.62
CA PRO A 60 15.42 -5.28 5.01
C PRO A 60 14.61 -4.36 5.92
N LYS A 61 13.67 -4.95 6.67
CA LYS A 61 12.99 -4.18 7.72
C LYS A 61 14.06 -3.82 8.73
N ALA A 62 14.36 -2.52 8.88
CA ALA A 62 15.16 -2.06 9.98
C ALA A 62 14.49 -2.61 11.25
N SER A 63 15.17 -3.52 11.96
CA SER A 63 14.74 -3.90 13.30
C SER A 63 14.71 -2.61 14.09
N ALA A 64 13.52 -2.16 14.47
CA ALA A 64 13.39 -1.11 15.46
C ALA A 64 14.14 -1.64 16.69
N SER A 65 15.34 -1.11 16.93
CA SER A 65 15.99 -1.29 18.22
C SER A 65 14.97 -0.81 19.26
N PRO A 66 14.66 -1.60 20.30
CA PRO A 66 13.74 -1.15 21.33
C PRO A 66 14.18 0.22 21.84
N GLY A 67 13.40 1.24 21.51
CA GLY A 67 13.64 2.59 21.99
C GLY A 67 13.72 2.54 23.51
N ALA A 68 14.75 3.17 24.06
CA ALA A 68 14.87 3.34 25.50
C ALA A 68 13.56 3.95 26.05
N PRO A 69 13.11 3.54 27.26
CA PRO A 69 11.88 4.05 27.86
C PRO A 69 11.83 5.57 27.87
N GLY A 70 10.70 6.11 27.40
CA GLY A 70 10.48 7.54 27.20
C GLY A 70 10.72 8.37 28.45
N ALA A 71 11.38 9.52 28.26
CA ALA A 71 11.24 10.63 29.17
C ALA A 71 9.84 11.22 28.98
N ALA A 72 8.96 10.96 29.95
CA ALA A 72 7.66 11.60 30.06
C ALA A 72 7.87 13.11 30.22
N SER A 73 7.63 13.88 29.16
CA SER A 73 7.42 15.32 29.29
C SER A 73 6.01 15.54 29.82
N ALA A 74 5.95 16.15 30.99
CA ALA A 74 4.75 16.46 31.76
C ALA A 74 3.68 17.20 30.94
N PRO A 75 2.39 17.02 31.25
CA PRO A 75 1.31 17.75 30.61
C PRO A 75 1.37 19.23 30.99
N PRO A 76 1.26 20.18 30.04
CA PRO A 76 0.93 21.55 30.39
C PRO A 76 -0.52 21.61 30.90
N ALA A 77 -0.68 22.38 31.97
CA ALA A 77 -1.88 22.52 32.77
C ALA A 77 -3.11 23.00 31.97
N SER A 78 -4.25 22.43 32.36
CA SER A 78 -5.61 22.85 32.07
C SER A 78 -5.77 24.37 32.21
N HIS A 79 -6.23 25.03 31.17
CA HIS A 79 -7.00 26.26 31.32
C HIS A 79 -8.47 25.91 31.11
N GLU A 80 -9.19 25.85 32.23
CA GLU A 80 -10.64 25.99 32.27
C GLU A 80 -11.03 27.38 31.77
N ALA A 81 -11.93 27.41 30.79
CA ALA A 81 -13.00 28.38 30.69
C ALA A 81 -14.24 27.57 30.29
N SER A 82 -15.15 27.26 31.23
CA SER A 82 -16.43 27.98 31.36
C SER A 82 -16.86 28.60 30.02
N GLY A 83 -17.84 28.09 29.28
CA GLY A 83 -19.04 27.34 29.64
C GLY A 83 -20.17 28.09 28.94
N GLU A 84 -20.94 27.43 28.06
CA GLU A 84 -22.31 27.84 27.74
C GLU A 84 -22.99 26.76 26.88
N ASP A 85 -24.02 26.14 27.49
CA ASP A 85 -25.32 25.76 26.93
C ASP A 85 -25.43 25.04 25.55
N ALA A 86 -25.91 23.80 25.57
CA ALA A 86 -26.50 23.09 24.42
C ALA A 86 -28.04 23.21 24.44
N PRO A 87 -28.74 23.07 23.30
CA PRO A 87 -29.39 21.77 23.01
C PRO A 87 -29.48 21.43 21.49
N PRO A 88 -30.31 20.47 21.02
CA PRO A 88 -29.93 19.23 20.33
C PRO A 88 -30.05 19.26 18.78
N PRO A 89 -29.64 18.20 18.06
CA PRO A 89 -29.66 18.17 16.59
C PRO A 89 -31.04 17.85 15.98
N PRO A 90 -31.43 18.45 14.84
CA PRO A 90 -32.53 17.92 14.04
C PRO A 90 -32.04 16.94 12.95
N SER A 91 -32.51 15.70 13.08
CA SER A 91 -33.00 14.73 12.08
C SER A 91 -32.43 14.67 10.67
N SER A 92 -31.90 13.49 10.32
CA SER A 92 -31.54 13.03 8.97
C SER A 92 -32.68 13.10 7.94
N PRO A 93 -32.39 13.43 6.66
CA PRO A 93 -33.22 13.05 5.52
C PRO A 93 -32.85 11.65 4.96
N PRO A 94 -33.78 10.98 4.25
CA PRO A 94 -33.69 9.54 3.91
C PRO A 94 -32.69 9.21 2.79
N SER A 95 -32.19 7.96 2.84
CA SER A 95 -31.40 7.30 1.80
C SER A 95 -32.12 7.28 0.44
N PRO A 96 -31.47 7.69 -0.67
CA PRO A 96 -31.88 7.28 -2.00
C PRO A 96 -31.41 5.85 -2.29
N SER A 97 -32.32 5.08 -2.87
CA SER A 97 -32.24 3.66 -3.20
C SER A 97 -31.05 3.27 -4.10
N ALA A 98 -30.65 2.00 -3.99
CA ALA A 98 -29.56 1.35 -4.71
C ALA A 98 -29.53 1.61 -6.23
N PRO A 99 -28.34 1.82 -6.84
CA PRO A 99 -28.16 1.58 -8.25
C PRO A 99 -28.23 0.07 -8.51
N LYS A 100 -29.08 -0.27 -9.49
CA LYS A 100 -29.41 -1.61 -9.94
C LYS A 100 -28.18 -2.36 -10.45
N ASP A 101 -28.19 -3.67 -10.21
CA ASP A 101 -27.34 -4.68 -10.84
C ASP A 101 -27.06 -4.36 -12.32
N GLY A 102 -25.82 -3.98 -12.60
CA GLY A 102 -25.22 -4.02 -13.93
C GLY A 102 -24.40 -5.29 -14.07
N GLY A 103 -25.02 -6.44 -13.83
CA GLY A 103 -24.39 -7.75 -13.96
C GLY A 103 -24.18 -8.11 -15.43
N GLY A 104 -22.95 -8.47 -15.78
CA GLY A 104 -22.66 -9.20 -17.02
C GLY A 104 -21.43 -8.70 -17.78
N ILE A 105 -20.24 -8.70 -17.15
CA ILE A 105 -19.02 -8.82 -17.95
C ILE A 105 -18.86 -10.32 -18.24
N PRO A 106 -18.89 -10.77 -19.50
CA PRO A 106 -18.65 -12.18 -19.81
C PRO A 106 -17.21 -12.54 -19.41
N CYS A 107 -17.06 -13.62 -18.63
CA CYS A 107 -15.78 -14.25 -18.41
C CYS A 107 -15.19 -14.64 -19.78
N VAL A 108 -13.92 -14.32 -20.01
CA VAL A 108 -13.18 -14.77 -21.20
C VAL A 108 -13.09 -16.29 -21.14
N ASP A 109 -13.50 -16.96 -22.23
CA ASP A 109 -13.28 -18.40 -22.46
C ASP A 109 -11.79 -18.73 -22.54
#